data_AF-A0A0C2GEI4-F1
#
_entry.id   AF-A0A0C2GEI4-F1
#
_cell.length_a   1.000
_cell.length_b   1.000
_cell.length_c   1.000
_cell.angle_alpha   90.00
_cell.angle_beta   90.00
_cell.angle_gamma   90.00
#
_symmetry.space_group_name_H-M   'P 1'
#
loop_
_entity.id
_entity.type
_entity.pdbx_description
1 polymer ?
#
loop_
_entity_poly.entity_id
_entity_poly.type
_entity_poly.pdbx_seq_one_letter_code
_entity_poly.pdbx_strand_id
1 'polypeptide(L)'
;MNPSTRKAFLFTHNRLRSKLAKGVELNGNFGMAPKAADMLKMKYDCHAEASAMAAALTCSGQLSPPETRPGYKENFIKIYKTYLNLPQTARYVRDS
;
A
#
# COMPACT_ATOMS: atom_id res chain seq x y z
N MET A 1 12.03 1.25 -9.97
CA MET A 1 10.84 2.11 -9.74
C MET A 1 11.16 3.58 -10.01
N ASN A 2 10.24 4.39 -10.54
CA ASN A 2 10.48 5.83 -10.73
C ASN A 2 10.03 6.68 -9.52
N PRO A 3 10.53 7.93 -9.34
CA PRO A 3 10.21 8.76 -8.18
C PRO A 3 8.72 9.09 -8.02
N SER A 4 7.96 9.26 -9.11
CA SER A 4 6.55 9.63 -9.03
C SER A 4 5.70 8.46 -8.49
N THR A 5 6.02 7.22 -8.87
CA THR A 5 5.39 6.03 -8.32
C THR A 5 5.68 5.88 -6.83
N ARG A 6 6.94 6.05 -6.40
CA ARG A 6 7.31 5.98 -4.97
C ARG A 6 6.50 6.98 -4.14
N LYS A 7 6.44 8.22 -4.60
CA LYS A 7 5.63 9.28 -3.96
C LYS A 7 4.15 8.94 -3.94
N ALA A 8 3.59 8.41 -5.02
CA ALA A 8 2.18 8.06 -5.10
C ALA A 8 1.79 7.00 -4.05
N PHE A 9 2.53 5.90 -3.94
CA PHE A 9 2.26 4.87 -2.94
C PHE A 9 2.43 5.39 -1.51
N LEU A 10 3.52 6.11 -1.23
CA LEU A 10 3.78 6.66 0.10
C LEU A 10 2.72 7.67 0.54
N PHE A 11 2.31 8.57 -0.37
CA PHE A 11 1.32 9.60 -0.08
C PHE A 11 -0.08 9.01 0.06
N THR A 12 -0.46 8.03 -0.77
CA THR A 12 -1.75 7.35 -0.57
C THR A 12 -1.81 6.68 0.80
N HIS A 13 -0.80 5.90 1.19
CA HIS A 13 -0.80 5.22 2.49
C HIS A 13 -0.89 6.22 3.64
N ASN A 14 -0.04 7.25 3.66
CA ASN A 14 -0.06 8.24 4.73
C ASN A 14 -1.37 9.06 4.75
N ARG A 15 -2.00 9.33 3.60
CA ARG A 15 -3.32 9.97 3.52
C ARG A 15 -4.40 9.10 4.16
N LEU A 16 -4.46 7.80 3.82
CA LEU A 16 -5.41 6.86 4.38
C LEU A 16 -5.19 6.67 5.89
N ARG A 17 -3.93 6.50 6.33
CA ARG A 17 -3.57 6.45 7.77
C ARG A 17 -4.00 7.70 8.52
N SER A 18 -3.86 8.89 7.91
CA SER A 18 -4.29 10.15 8.51
C SER A 18 -5.82 10.22 8.67
N LYS A 19 -6.58 9.84 7.65
CA LYS A 19 -8.05 9.80 7.72
C LYS A 19 -8.52 8.78 8.76
N LEU A 20 -7.91 7.58 8.78
CA LEU A 20 -8.20 6.55 9.78
C LEU A 20 -7.92 7.05 11.20
N ALA A 21 -6.75 7.65 11.44
CA ALA A 21 -6.37 8.17 12.75
C ALA A 21 -7.31 9.28 13.27
N LYS A 22 -7.87 10.08 12.37
CA LYS A 22 -8.86 11.12 12.70
C LYS A 22 -10.26 10.56 13.01
N GLY A 23 -10.50 9.27 12.75
CA GLY A 23 -11.79 8.63 12.90
C GLY A 23 -12.83 9.10 11.87
N VAL A 24 -12.38 9.41 10.64
CA VAL A 24 -13.24 9.87 9.54
C VAL A 24 -13.31 8.87 8.38
N GLU A 25 -12.90 7.63 8.62
CA GLU A 25 -13.09 6.50 7.71
C GLU A 25 -14.14 5.56 8.28
N LEU A 26 -14.96 4.98 7.40
CA LEU A 26 -15.92 3.95 7.78
C LEU A 26 -15.19 2.65 8.13
N ASN A 27 -15.66 1.98 9.19
CA ASN A 27 -15.27 0.64 9.58
C ASN A 27 -16.33 -0.38 9.11
N GLY A 28 -16.54 -0.46 7.79
CA GLY A 28 -17.62 -1.24 7.21
C GLY A 28 -18.99 -0.84 7.78
N ASN A 29 -19.78 -1.84 8.20
CA ASN A 29 -21.11 -1.61 8.77
C ASN A 29 -21.10 -1.28 10.27
N PHE A 30 -19.92 -1.08 10.88
CA PHE A 30 -19.76 -0.80 12.31
C PHE A 30 -19.65 0.71 12.63
N GLY A 31 -19.99 1.58 11.67
CA GLY A 31 -19.88 3.04 11.81
C GLY A 31 -18.48 3.55 11.49
N MET A 32 -18.07 4.66 12.12
CA MET A 32 -16.73 5.22 11.92
C MET A 32 -15.66 4.44 12.68
N ALA A 33 -14.47 4.31 12.09
CA ALA A 33 -13.31 3.78 12.78
C ALA A 33 -12.94 4.65 14.00
N PRO A 34 -12.47 4.06 15.11
CA PRO A 34 -12.03 4.83 16.26
C PRO A 34 -10.79 5.66 15.94
N LYS A 35 -10.62 6.77 16.65
CA LYS A 35 -9.42 7.62 16.54
C LYS A 35 -8.19 6.85 17.04
N ALA A 36 -7.06 7.04 16.38
CA ALA A 36 -5.78 6.48 16.81
C ALA A 36 -5.00 7.51 17.62
N ALA A 37 -4.45 7.10 18.76
CA ALA A 37 -3.65 7.98 19.63
C ALA A 37 -2.24 8.27 19.05
N ASP A 38 -1.61 7.28 18.39
CA ASP A 38 -0.26 7.40 17.86
C ASP A 38 -0.07 6.64 16.53
N MET A 39 -0.73 7.13 15.47
CA MET A 39 -0.60 6.54 14.14
C MET A 39 0.70 7.00 13.46
N LEU A 40 1.72 6.14 13.45
CA LEU A 40 3.04 6.45 12.88
C LEU A 40 2.97 6.83 11.39
N LYS A 41 3.75 7.83 10.99
CA LYS A 41 3.91 8.24 9.59
C LYS A 41 4.90 7.30 8.88
N MET A 42 4.48 6.71 7.77
CA MET A 42 5.35 5.86 6.96
C MET A 42 6.43 6.68 6.26
N LYS A 43 7.63 6.10 6.15
CA LYS A 43 8.74 6.58 5.32
C LYS A 43 8.97 5.58 4.18
N TYR A 44 9.52 6.07 3.07
CA TYR A 44 9.91 5.18 1.97
C TYR A 44 11.17 4.40 2.36
N ASP A 45 11.19 3.11 2.06
CA ASP A 45 12.33 2.22 2.30
C ASP A 45 12.69 1.49 1.00
N CYS A 46 13.93 1.67 0.55
CA CYS A 46 14.42 1.07 -0.69
C CYS A 46 14.61 -0.45 -0.57
N HIS A 47 14.86 -0.99 0.63
CA HIS A 47 14.97 -2.44 0.84
C HIS A 47 13.61 -3.11 0.73
N ALA A 48 12.56 -2.49 1.27
CA ALA A 48 11.18 -2.94 1.07
C ALA A 48 10.76 -2.86 -0.43
N GLU A 49 11.19 -1.82 -1.15
CA GLU A 49 10.99 -1.75 -2.61
C GLU A 49 11.67 -2.92 -3.32
N ALA A 50 12.92 -3.22 -3.00
CA ALA A 50 13.68 -4.28 -3.63
C ALA A 50 13.01 -5.65 -3.43
N SER A 51 12.55 -5.96 -2.22
CA SER A 51 11.85 -7.23 -1.94
C SER A 51 10.50 -7.30 -2.68
N ALA A 52 9.73 -6.20 -2.70
CA ALA A 52 8.47 -6.15 -3.41
C ALA A 52 8.65 -6.26 -4.93
N MET A 53 9.71 -5.65 -5.48
CA MET A 53 10.06 -5.78 -6.89
C MET A 53 10.46 -7.22 -7.24
N ALA A 54 11.29 -7.87 -6.41
CA ALA A 54 11.66 -9.27 -6.61
C ALA A 54 10.43 -10.19 -6.65
N ALA A 55 9.49 -9.99 -5.71
CA ALA A 55 8.21 -10.71 -5.70
C ALA A 55 7.38 -10.44 -6.96
N ALA A 56 7.20 -9.16 -7.34
CA ALA A 56 6.40 -8.76 -8.49
C ALA A 56 6.94 -9.30 -9.83
N LEU A 57 8.26 -9.39 -9.98
CA LEU A 57 8.91 -9.91 -11.19
C LEU A 57 8.65 -11.40 -11.44
N THR A 58 8.25 -12.16 -10.41
CA THR A 58 7.84 -13.56 -10.59
C THR A 58 6.50 -13.72 -11.31
N CYS A 59 5.70 -12.65 -11.41
CA CYS A 59 4.35 -12.66 -11.97
C CYS A 59 3.40 -13.69 -11.33
N SER A 60 3.70 -14.22 -10.13
CA SER A 60 2.86 -15.21 -9.45
C SER A 60 1.49 -14.63 -9.06
N GLY A 61 1.49 -13.35 -8.69
CA GLY A 61 0.38 -12.68 -8.04
C GLY A 61 -0.15 -13.48 -6.84
N GLN A 62 0.77 -13.94 -6.03
CA GLN A 62 0.58 -14.54 -4.72
C GLN A 62 1.57 -13.90 -3.75
N LEU A 63 1.42 -14.15 -2.45
CA LEU A 63 2.41 -13.70 -1.46
C LEU A 63 3.76 -14.38 -1.72
N SER A 64 4.84 -13.61 -1.64
CA SER A 64 6.20 -14.14 -1.61
C SER A 64 6.46 -14.91 -0.31
N PRO A 65 7.30 -15.96 -0.34
CA PRO A 65 7.70 -16.67 0.87
C PRO A 65 8.31 -15.70 1.91
N PRO A 66 7.96 -15.78 3.20
CA PRO A 66 8.43 -14.83 4.20
C PRO A 66 9.97 -14.69 4.28
N GLU A 67 10.70 -15.77 4.04
CA GLU A 67 12.15 -15.85 4.01
C GLU A 67 12.78 -14.98 2.92
N THR A 68 12.05 -14.64 1.84
CA THR A 68 12.54 -13.76 0.78
C THR A 68 12.38 -12.27 1.09
N ARG A 69 11.79 -11.93 2.25
CA ARG A 69 11.53 -10.56 2.69
C ARG A 69 11.64 -10.42 4.22
N PRO A 70 12.81 -10.76 4.81
CA PRO A 70 12.99 -10.74 6.25
C PRO A 70 12.70 -9.36 6.83
N GLY A 71 11.86 -9.29 7.85
CA GLY A 71 11.45 -8.04 8.49
C GLY A 71 10.32 -7.27 7.78
N TYR A 72 9.86 -7.72 6.61
CA TYR A 72 8.78 -7.06 5.86
C TYR A 72 7.53 -7.95 5.71
N LYS A 73 6.36 -7.34 5.92
CA LYS A 73 5.06 -7.90 5.53
C LYS A 73 4.70 -7.41 4.13
N GLU A 74 3.87 -8.18 3.43
CA GLU A 74 3.54 -7.93 2.03
C GLU A 74 2.03 -7.87 1.80
N ASN A 75 1.62 -6.93 0.94
CA ASN A 75 0.33 -6.92 0.27
C ASN A 75 0.59 -6.99 -1.24
N PHE A 76 -0.21 -7.73 -1.99
CA PHE A 76 -0.15 -7.76 -3.46
C PHE A 76 -1.53 -7.46 -4.06
N ILE A 77 -1.55 -6.96 -5.31
CA ILE A 77 -2.76 -6.71 -6.07
C ILE A 77 -2.55 -7.13 -7.52
N LYS A 78 -3.54 -7.80 -8.10
CA LYS A 78 -3.62 -8.07 -9.54
C LYS A 78 -4.51 -7.02 -10.18
N ILE A 79 -4.01 -6.34 -11.20
CA ILE A 79 -4.75 -5.29 -11.90
C ILE A 79 -4.97 -5.72 -13.34
N TYR A 80 -6.22 -5.96 -13.69
CA TYR A 80 -6.62 -6.31 -15.05
C TYR A 80 -6.86 -5.05 -15.92
N LYS A 81 -6.92 -3.87 -15.31
CA LYS A 81 -7.02 -2.57 -16.00
C LYS A 81 -5.66 -2.17 -16.56
N THR A 82 -5.30 -2.70 -17.72
CA THR A 82 -4.00 -2.51 -18.39
C THR A 82 -3.69 -1.06 -18.77
N TYR A 83 -4.69 -0.18 -18.78
CA TYR A 83 -4.51 1.26 -19.05
C TYR A 83 -4.01 2.07 -17.85
N LEU A 84 -4.01 1.52 -16.63
CA LEU A 84 -3.51 2.20 -15.45
C LEU A 84 -1.99 2.06 -15.33
N ASN A 85 -1.30 3.20 -15.15
CA ASN A 85 0.09 3.20 -14.72
C ASN A 85 0.22 3.10 -13.19
N LEU A 86 1.42 2.77 -12.70
CA LEU A 86 1.64 2.55 -11.26
C LEU A 86 1.24 3.74 -10.37
N PRO A 87 1.51 5.02 -10.72
CA PRO A 87 0.98 6.15 -9.96
C PRO A 87 -0.55 6.22 -9.90
N GLN A 88 -1.25 5.86 -10.99
CA GLN A 88 -2.72 5.82 -11.02
C GLN A 88 -3.23 4.66 -10.16
N THR A 89 -2.63 3.47 -10.30
CA THR A 89 -2.88 2.31 -9.43
C THR A 89 -2.80 2.66 -7.95
N ALA A 90 -1.72 3.34 -7.55
CA ALA A 90 -1.53 3.76 -6.16
C ALA A 90 -2.65 4.66 -5.63
N ARG A 91 -3.41 5.33 -6.49
CA ARG A 91 -4.53 6.21 -6.11
C ARG A 91 -5.91 5.55 -6.26
N TYR A 92 -5.97 4.42 -6.97
CA TYR A 92 -7.20 3.74 -7.36
C TYR A 92 -7.90 3.00 -6.20
N VAL A 93 -7.27 2.87 -5.03
CA VAL A 93 -7.75 2.12 -3.84
C VAL A 93 -9.07 2.66 -3.24
N ARG A 94 -9.78 3.58 -3.90
CA ARG A 94 -11.00 4.20 -3.35
C ARG A 94 -12.31 3.48 -3.70
N ASP A 95 -12.33 2.59 -4.69
CA ASP A 95 -13.59 2.09 -5.26
C ASP A 95 -13.68 0.55 -5.24
N SER A 96 -13.36 -0.07 -4.10
CA SER A 96 -13.57 -1.52 -3.88
C SER A 96 -14.17 -1.77 -2.51
#